data_AF-A0A7W1R6S6-F1
#
_entry.id   AF-A0A7W1R6S6-F1
#
_cell.length_a   1.000
_cell.length_b   1.000
_cell.length_c   1.000
_cell.angle_alpha   90.00
_cell.angle_beta   90.00
_cell.angle_gamma   90.00
#
_symmetry.space_group_name_H-M   'P 1'
#
loop_
_entity.id
_entity.type
_entity.pdbx_description
1 polymer ?
#
loop_
_entity_poly.entity_id
_entity_poly.type
_entity_poly.pdbx_seq_one_letter_code
_entity_poly.pdbx_strand_id
1 'polypeptide(L)'
;MRTGAVVAMGLMVIALVGCRDDAQRARDDRAIASYEQVVREVAAPDGAFDPDPRAGDDRPVVYAVGLDGESIDPGVQAEVAKRVNGDIDLRFADDDDEVFDDDGTVEVVRGHGVLIELGPMPDGDTDDFTVDGVWSRTRGEVQQVRFHLRYDAGAITLTSTAMVD
;
A
#
# COMPACT_ATOMS: atom_id res chain seq x y z
N MET A 1 -59.53 18.88 42.35
CA MET A 1 -58.41 17.91 42.40
C MET A 1 -58.26 17.35 40.99
N ARG A 2 -57.23 17.79 40.23
CA ARG A 2 -56.08 16.96 39.76
C ARG A 2 -56.57 15.60 39.25
N THR A 3 -56.44 15.24 37.97
CA THR A 3 -55.14 14.84 37.37
C THR A 3 -55.14 15.05 35.85
N GLY A 4 -54.17 15.80 35.33
CA GLY A 4 -53.81 15.79 33.92
C GLY A 4 -52.73 14.74 33.67
N ALA A 5 -52.86 13.95 32.63
CA ALA A 5 -51.79 13.08 32.13
C ALA A 5 -51.17 13.76 30.91
N VAL A 6 -49.94 14.24 31.11
CA VAL A 6 -49.10 14.88 30.09
C VAL A 6 -48.51 13.81 29.19
N VAL A 7 -48.55 14.12 27.89
CA VAL A 7 -48.01 13.38 26.74
C VAL A 7 -46.54 13.00 26.97
N ALA A 8 -46.24 11.70 26.95
CA ALA A 8 -44.86 11.20 26.92
C ALA A 8 -44.38 11.12 25.46
N MET A 9 -43.55 12.10 25.11
CA MET A 9 -42.84 12.27 23.86
C MET A 9 -41.73 11.22 23.74
N GLY A 10 -42.02 10.12 23.04
CA GLY A 10 -41.04 9.06 22.75
C GLY A 10 -40.29 9.35 21.45
N LEU A 11 -39.24 10.16 21.53
CA LEU A 11 -38.33 10.46 20.41
C LEU A 11 -37.03 9.68 20.65
N MET A 12 -37.01 8.42 20.22
CA MET A 12 -35.84 7.53 20.29
C MET A 12 -35.32 7.34 18.86
N VAL A 13 -34.48 8.27 18.41
CA VAL A 13 -33.98 8.32 17.03
C VAL A 13 -32.47 8.51 17.05
N ILE A 14 -31.77 7.46 16.58
CA ILE A 14 -30.44 7.41 15.96
C ILE A 14 -29.23 7.69 16.88
N ALA A 15 -28.59 6.61 17.36
CA ALA A 15 -27.27 6.66 18.00
C ALA A 15 -26.31 5.56 17.47
N LEU A 16 -26.42 5.17 16.19
CA LEU A 16 -25.63 4.06 15.62
C LEU A 16 -24.82 4.39 14.35
N VAL A 17 -24.71 5.67 13.95
CA VAL A 17 -24.06 6.03 12.67
C VAL A 17 -22.60 6.50 12.84
N GLY A 18 -22.09 6.66 14.07
CA GLY A 18 -20.73 7.21 14.30
C GLY A 18 -19.57 6.22 14.10
N CYS A 19 -19.76 4.92 14.37
CA CYS A 19 -18.61 3.99 14.42
C CYS A 19 -18.12 3.48 13.06
N ARG A 20 -18.87 3.69 11.97
CA ARG A 20 -18.49 3.14 10.65
C ARG A 20 -17.41 3.97 9.96
N ASP A 21 -17.49 5.29 10.08
CA ASP A 21 -16.56 6.19 9.41
C ASP A 21 -15.17 6.19 10.07
N ASP A 22 -15.12 6.09 11.40
CA ASP A 22 -13.84 6.09 12.12
C ASP A 22 -13.06 4.79 11.90
N ALA A 23 -13.76 3.65 11.84
CA ALA A 23 -13.15 2.36 11.53
C ALA A 23 -12.60 2.32 10.10
N GLN A 24 -13.31 2.89 9.13
CA GLN A 24 -12.81 2.96 7.74
C GLN A 24 -11.57 3.85 7.65
N ARG A 25 -11.61 5.05 8.24
CA ARG A 25 -10.45 5.96 8.24
C ARG A 25 -9.22 5.32 8.86
N ALA A 26 -9.37 4.63 9.99
CA ALA A 26 -8.26 3.95 10.64
C ALA A 26 -7.64 2.84 9.75
N ARG A 27 -8.47 2.12 8.98
CA ARG A 27 -7.99 1.15 7.99
C ARG A 27 -7.25 1.80 6.85
N ASP A 28 -7.81 2.88 6.28
CA ASP A 28 -7.19 3.60 5.18
C ASP A 28 -5.84 4.22 5.62
N ASP A 29 -5.79 4.85 6.79
CA ASP A 29 -4.55 5.43 7.37
C ASP A 29 -3.46 4.37 7.56
N ARG A 30 -3.85 3.18 8.02
CA ARG A 30 -2.95 2.03 8.17
C ARG A 30 -2.49 1.51 6.81
N ALA A 31 -3.39 1.33 5.85
CA ALA A 31 -3.02 0.91 4.50
C ALA A 31 -2.03 1.90 3.88
N ILE A 32 -2.31 3.20 3.96
CA ILE A 32 -1.44 4.27 3.45
C ILE A 32 -0.05 4.18 4.09
N ALA A 33 0.03 4.08 5.42
CA ALA A 33 1.32 4.05 6.10
C ALA A 33 2.11 2.77 5.79
N SER A 34 1.44 1.62 5.66
CA SER A 34 2.07 0.36 5.25
C SER A 34 2.62 0.42 3.82
N TYR A 35 1.81 0.85 2.86
CA TYR A 35 2.22 0.98 1.45
C TYR A 35 3.36 1.99 1.30
N GLU A 36 3.29 3.12 2.01
CA GLU A 36 4.39 4.09 2.06
C GLU A 36 5.69 3.43 2.52
N GLN A 37 5.65 2.67 3.61
CA GLN A 37 6.85 2.03 4.15
C GLN A 37 7.42 0.97 3.20
N VAL A 38 6.56 0.18 2.56
CA VAL A 38 6.97 -0.81 1.55
C VAL A 38 7.63 -0.13 0.35
N VAL A 39 7.01 0.93 -0.20
CA VAL A 39 7.57 1.67 -1.34
C VAL A 39 8.93 2.29 -0.99
N ARG A 40 9.08 2.84 0.22
CA ARG A 40 10.37 3.39 0.68
C ARG A 40 11.44 2.31 0.83
N GLU A 41 11.08 1.12 1.31
CA GLU A 41 12.00 -0.02 1.40
C GLU A 41 12.45 -0.47 0.00
N VAL A 42 11.51 -0.58 -0.94
CA VAL A 42 11.79 -0.97 -2.33
C VAL A 42 12.67 0.04 -3.06
N ALA A 43 12.51 1.32 -2.74
CA ALA A 43 13.30 2.40 -3.33
C ALA A 43 14.65 2.64 -2.63
N ALA A 44 14.92 1.98 -1.50
CA ALA A 44 16.12 2.24 -0.72
C ALA A 44 17.38 1.72 -1.45
N PRO A 45 18.47 2.50 -1.54
CA PRO A 45 19.68 2.11 -2.26
C PRO A 45 20.41 0.92 -1.62
N ASP A 46 20.30 0.77 -0.29
CA ASP A 46 20.81 -0.38 0.46
C ASP A 46 19.70 -1.40 0.79
N GLY A 47 18.52 -1.23 0.18
CA GLY A 47 17.35 -2.07 0.41
C GLY A 47 17.52 -3.48 -0.15
N ALA A 48 16.58 -4.36 0.18
CA ALA A 48 16.55 -5.72 -0.38
C ALA A 48 16.33 -5.75 -1.91
N PHE A 49 16.03 -4.60 -2.51
CA PHE A 49 15.64 -4.42 -3.90
C PHE A 49 16.63 -3.47 -4.56
N ASP A 50 17.73 -3.98 -5.12
CA ASP A 50 18.90 -3.20 -5.59
C ASP A 50 18.62 -2.28 -6.82
N PRO A 51 18.07 -1.05 -6.72
CA PRO A 51 17.58 -0.32 -7.90
C PRO A 51 18.61 -0.29 -9.05
N ASP A 52 18.18 -0.46 -10.32
CA ASP A 52 19.12 -0.60 -11.45
C ASP A 52 20.13 0.57 -11.45
N PRO A 53 21.45 0.30 -11.40
CA PRO A 53 22.47 1.36 -11.40
C PRO A 53 22.44 2.24 -12.66
N ARG A 54 21.71 1.84 -13.70
CA ARG A 54 21.46 2.65 -14.91
C ARG A 54 20.42 3.75 -14.70
N ALA A 55 19.66 3.73 -13.60
CA ALA A 55 18.66 4.75 -13.29
C ALA A 55 19.25 6.17 -13.13
N GLY A 56 20.58 6.32 -13.03
CA GLY A 56 21.26 7.62 -12.96
C GLY A 56 21.11 8.28 -11.59
N ASP A 57 21.37 9.60 -11.52
CA ASP A 57 21.18 10.43 -10.31
C ASP A 57 19.69 10.83 -10.11
N ASP A 58 18.79 10.27 -10.91
CA ASP A 58 17.36 10.57 -10.83
C ASP A 58 16.70 9.79 -9.68
N ARG A 59 15.53 10.27 -9.25
CA ARG A 59 14.74 9.63 -8.20
C ARG A 59 14.34 8.21 -8.63
N PRO A 60 14.36 7.21 -7.72
CA PRO A 60 13.95 5.86 -8.04
C PRO A 60 12.51 5.82 -8.56
N VAL A 61 12.29 5.06 -9.63
CA VAL A 61 10.97 4.84 -10.23
C VAL A 61 10.41 3.53 -9.69
N VAL A 62 9.25 3.60 -9.04
CA VAL A 62 8.55 2.43 -8.50
C VAL A 62 7.16 2.36 -9.12
N TYR A 63 6.84 1.20 -9.69
CA TYR A 63 5.47 0.87 -10.10
C TYR A 63 4.85 -0.03 -9.06
N ALA A 64 3.66 0.33 -8.59
CA ALA A 64 2.90 -0.46 -7.63
C ALA A 64 1.60 -0.97 -8.29
N VAL A 65 1.38 -2.27 -8.20
CA VAL A 65 0.17 -2.96 -8.67
C VAL A 65 -0.34 -3.83 -7.51
N GLY A 66 -1.63 -4.13 -7.45
CA GLY A 66 -2.11 -5.12 -6.50
C GLY A 66 -1.85 -6.54 -7.02
N LEU A 67 -1.45 -7.42 -6.10
CA LEU A 67 -1.15 -8.81 -6.41
C LEU A 67 -2.42 -9.54 -6.87
N ASP A 68 -2.27 -10.47 -7.81
CA ASP A 68 -3.37 -11.29 -8.36
C ASP A 68 -4.54 -10.47 -8.95
N GLY A 69 -4.24 -9.26 -9.45
CA GLY A 69 -5.23 -8.36 -10.06
C GLY A 69 -6.16 -7.67 -9.06
N GLU A 70 -5.82 -7.70 -7.76
CA GLU A 70 -6.52 -6.88 -6.78
C GLU A 70 -6.21 -5.39 -7.00
N SER A 71 -7.20 -4.53 -6.74
CA SER A 71 -7.02 -3.09 -6.87
C SER A 71 -6.70 -2.46 -5.51
N ILE A 72 -5.67 -1.62 -5.47
CA ILE A 72 -5.41 -0.73 -4.33
C ILE A 72 -6.43 0.41 -4.37
N ASP A 73 -7.07 0.74 -3.24
CA ASP A 73 -8.07 1.81 -3.19
C ASP A 73 -7.51 3.14 -3.73
N PRO A 74 -8.19 3.85 -4.64
CA PRO A 74 -7.68 5.09 -5.25
C PRO A 74 -7.34 6.20 -4.24
N GLY A 75 -8.06 6.27 -3.11
CA GLY A 75 -7.77 7.21 -2.03
C GLY A 75 -6.46 6.88 -1.33
N VAL A 76 -6.20 5.59 -1.11
CA VAL A 76 -4.91 5.08 -0.60
C VAL A 76 -3.79 5.37 -1.60
N GLN A 77 -3.99 5.05 -2.89
CA GLN A 77 -3.00 5.34 -3.93
C GLN A 77 -2.58 6.81 -3.95
N ALA A 78 -3.58 7.72 -3.95
CA ALA A 78 -3.34 9.15 -4.01
C ALA A 78 -2.56 9.68 -2.79
N GLU A 79 -2.91 9.24 -1.58
CA GLU A 79 -2.21 9.68 -0.37
C GLU A 79 -0.81 9.06 -0.26
N VAL A 80 -0.60 7.81 -0.65
CA VAL A 80 0.75 7.20 -0.69
C VAL A 80 1.65 7.97 -1.66
N ALA A 81 1.18 8.19 -2.91
CA ALA A 81 1.92 8.94 -3.92
C ALA A 81 2.31 10.34 -3.41
N LYS A 82 1.38 11.03 -2.74
CA LYS A 82 1.61 12.34 -2.15
C LYS A 82 2.67 12.32 -1.04
N ARG A 83 2.73 11.27 -0.22
CA ARG A 83 3.69 11.16 0.90
C ARG A 83 5.11 10.83 0.45
N VAL A 84 5.27 10.05 -0.62
CA VAL A 84 6.59 9.69 -1.17
C VAL A 84 7.07 10.65 -2.25
N ASN A 85 6.18 11.53 -2.75
CA ASN A 85 6.53 12.52 -3.75
C ASN A 85 7.67 13.44 -3.26
N GLY A 86 8.67 13.60 -4.11
CA GLY A 86 9.89 14.34 -3.79
C GLY A 86 11.09 13.42 -3.70
N ASP A 87 10.90 12.20 -3.17
CA ASP A 87 11.96 11.20 -3.00
C ASP A 87 11.88 10.10 -4.05
N ILE A 88 10.66 9.69 -4.41
CA ILE A 88 10.38 8.51 -5.26
C ILE A 88 9.39 8.93 -6.37
N ASP A 89 9.61 8.49 -7.61
CA ASP A 89 8.62 8.55 -8.70
C ASP A 89 7.74 7.30 -8.62
N LEU A 90 6.74 7.35 -7.73
CA LEU A 90 5.77 6.27 -7.55
C LEU A 90 4.63 6.38 -8.56
N ARG A 91 4.35 5.27 -9.24
CA ARG A 91 3.25 5.13 -10.21
C ARG A 91 2.41 3.93 -9.84
N PHE A 92 1.10 4.10 -9.84
CA PHE A 92 0.18 2.97 -9.75
C PHE A 92 -0.24 2.58 -11.17
N ALA A 93 -0.25 1.28 -11.44
CA ALA A 93 -0.79 0.74 -12.67
C ALA A 93 -1.91 -0.26 -12.34
N ASP A 94 -2.87 -0.38 -13.24
CA ASP A 94 -3.97 -1.33 -13.09
C ASP A 94 -3.55 -2.74 -13.55
N ASP A 95 -2.55 -2.82 -14.44
CA ASP A 95 -2.06 -4.05 -15.07
C ASP A 95 -0.53 -4.00 -15.25
N ASP A 96 0.13 -5.16 -15.20
CA ASP A 96 1.57 -5.26 -15.36
C ASP A 96 2.02 -4.94 -16.80
N ASP A 97 1.16 -5.18 -17.80
CA ASP A 97 1.42 -4.84 -19.21
C ASP A 97 1.69 -3.34 -19.43
N GLU A 98 1.16 -2.48 -18.56
CA GLU A 98 1.40 -1.03 -18.65
C GLU A 98 2.78 -0.62 -18.11
N VAL A 99 3.41 -1.49 -17.31
CA VAL A 99 4.62 -1.20 -16.54
C VAL A 99 5.88 -1.52 -17.34
N PHE A 100 5.83 -2.51 -18.22
CA PHE A 100 6.99 -2.94 -19.00
C PHE A 100 7.11 -2.19 -20.34
N ASP A 101 8.35 -2.03 -20.79
CA ASP A 101 8.70 -1.52 -22.12
C ASP A 101 9.70 -2.48 -22.77
N ASP A 102 9.62 -2.63 -24.09
CA ASP A 102 10.51 -3.49 -24.85
C ASP A 102 11.85 -2.76 -25.10
N ASP A 103 12.90 -3.16 -24.38
CA ASP A 103 14.28 -2.66 -24.59
C ASP A 103 15.02 -3.48 -25.68
N GLY A 104 14.27 -4.17 -26.54
CA GLY A 104 14.72 -4.88 -27.74
C GLY A 104 15.27 -6.29 -27.51
N THR A 105 15.63 -6.63 -26.27
CA THR A 105 16.11 -7.99 -25.92
C THR A 105 15.37 -8.60 -24.73
N VAL A 106 14.88 -7.76 -23.82
CA VAL A 106 14.10 -8.10 -22.64
C VAL A 106 13.09 -6.97 -22.42
N GLU A 107 11.91 -7.33 -21.93
CA GLU A 107 10.95 -6.34 -21.45
C GLU A 107 11.36 -5.90 -20.04
N VAL A 108 11.62 -4.61 -19.86
CA VAL A 108 12.10 -4.02 -18.60
C VAL A 108 11.04 -3.08 -18.05
N VAL A 109 11.03 -2.90 -16.72
CA VAL A 109 10.17 -1.89 -16.11
C VAL A 109 10.54 -0.51 -16.66
N ARG A 110 9.53 0.24 -17.11
CA ARG A 110 9.68 1.57 -17.71
C ARG A 110 10.55 2.47 -16.85
N GLY A 111 11.50 3.16 -17.49
CA GLY A 111 12.43 4.05 -16.79
C GLY A 111 13.44 3.32 -15.91
N HIS A 112 13.72 2.04 -16.18
CA HIS A 112 14.61 1.19 -15.39
C HIS A 112 14.20 1.11 -13.91
N GLY A 113 12.90 1.17 -13.66
CA GLY A 113 12.33 1.13 -12.32
C GLY A 113 12.21 -0.28 -11.74
N VAL A 114 11.44 -0.38 -10.65
CA VAL A 114 11.04 -1.64 -10.02
C VAL A 114 9.52 -1.73 -10.04
N LEU A 115 8.99 -2.88 -10.45
CA LEU A 115 7.60 -3.25 -10.22
C LEU A 115 7.50 -3.96 -8.88
N ILE A 116 6.59 -3.50 -8.03
CA ILE A 116 6.15 -4.19 -6.82
C ILE A 116 4.66 -4.52 -6.94
N GLU A 117 4.33 -5.79 -6.84
CA GLU A 117 2.97 -6.29 -6.71
C GLU A 117 2.73 -6.59 -5.23
N LEU A 118 1.65 -6.04 -4.67
CA LEU A 118 1.37 -6.14 -3.24
C LEU A 118 0.02 -6.77 -2.99
N GLY A 119 0.03 -7.79 -2.14
CA GLY A 119 -1.19 -8.43 -1.65
C GLY A 119 -2.06 -7.48 -0.82
N PRO A 120 -3.26 -7.94 -0.47
CA PRO A 120 -4.20 -7.15 0.31
C PRO A 120 -3.63 -6.89 1.69
N MET A 121 -3.83 -5.65 2.15
CA MET A 121 -3.55 -5.33 3.55
C MET A 121 -4.53 -6.12 4.43
N PRO A 122 -4.04 -6.91 5.40
CA PRO A 122 -4.91 -7.73 6.22
C PRO A 122 -5.90 -6.87 7.01
N ASP A 123 -7.16 -7.27 6.99
CA ASP A 123 -8.20 -6.66 7.80
C ASP A 123 -7.94 -6.88 9.29
N GLY A 124 -8.10 -5.82 10.08
CA GLY A 124 -8.15 -5.87 11.53
C GLY A 124 -7.19 -4.93 12.23
N ASP A 125 -7.22 -4.99 13.56
CA ASP A 125 -6.50 -4.08 14.45
C ASP A 125 -5.17 -4.67 14.96
N THR A 126 -4.67 -5.76 14.35
CA THR A 126 -3.37 -6.32 14.75
C THR A 126 -2.27 -5.35 14.39
N ASP A 127 -1.40 -5.06 15.34
CA ASP A 127 -0.23 -4.22 15.11
C ASP A 127 0.92 -5.01 14.47
N ASP A 128 0.76 -6.32 14.29
CA ASP A 128 1.76 -7.20 13.69
C ASP A 128 1.10 -8.03 12.59
N PHE A 129 1.57 -7.87 11.35
CA PHE A 129 1.02 -8.56 10.20
C PHE A 129 2.01 -8.70 9.05
N THR A 130 1.62 -9.52 8.08
CA THR A 130 2.42 -9.84 6.91
C THR A 130 1.66 -9.50 5.63
N VAL A 131 2.37 -8.93 4.67
CA VAL A 131 1.90 -8.69 3.30
C VAL A 131 2.83 -9.45 2.37
N ASP A 132 2.27 -10.35 1.59
CA ASP A 132 3.00 -11.01 0.52
C ASP A 132 3.07 -10.07 -0.68
N GLY A 133 4.18 -10.13 -1.41
CA GLY A 133 4.37 -9.36 -2.62
C GLY A 133 5.33 -10.05 -3.56
N VAL A 134 5.40 -9.50 -4.75
CA VAL A 134 6.35 -9.90 -5.79
C VAL A 134 7.02 -8.63 -6.26
N TRP A 135 8.31 -8.70 -6.54
CA TRP A 135 8.98 -7.63 -7.25
C TRP A 135 9.70 -8.15 -8.49
N SER A 136 9.84 -7.26 -9.47
CA SER A 136 10.51 -7.55 -10.73
C SER A 136 11.12 -6.28 -11.33
N ARG A 137 12.14 -6.47 -12.18
CA ARG A 137 12.70 -5.43 -13.06
C ARG A 137 12.60 -5.78 -14.52
N THR A 138 12.63 -7.07 -14.80
CA THR A 138 12.48 -7.63 -16.12
C THR A 138 11.29 -8.57 -16.11
N ARG A 139 10.54 -8.57 -17.19
CA ARG A 139 9.40 -9.45 -17.34
C ARG A 139 9.87 -10.90 -17.27
N GLY A 140 9.24 -11.68 -16.38
CA GLY A 140 9.60 -13.07 -16.10
C GLY A 140 10.67 -13.27 -15.03
N GLU A 141 11.33 -12.20 -14.55
CA GLU A 141 12.15 -12.24 -13.33
C GLU A 141 11.31 -11.84 -12.12
N VAL A 142 10.65 -12.83 -11.55
CA VAL A 142 9.75 -12.67 -10.40
C VAL A 142 10.49 -13.11 -9.15
N GLN A 143 10.59 -12.21 -8.17
CA GLN A 143 11.10 -12.55 -6.84
C GLN A 143 9.98 -12.35 -5.82
N GLN A 144 9.56 -13.45 -5.19
CA GLN A 144 8.60 -13.40 -4.09
C GLN A 144 9.26 -12.76 -2.86
N VAL A 145 8.53 -11.87 -2.23
CA VAL A 145 8.96 -11.20 -1.02
C VAL A 145 7.83 -11.16 -0.01
N ARG A 146 8.19 -11.34 1.25
CA ARG A 146 7.28 -11.23 2.36
C ARG A 146 7.65 -10.01 3.20
N PHE A 147 6.72 -9.06 3.30
CA PHE A 147 6.86 -7.89 4.15
C PHE A 147 6.20 -8.17 5.50
N HIS A 148 6.99 -8.18 6.55
CA HIS A 148 6.50 -8.22 7.92
C HIS A 148 6.44 -6.80 8.46
N LEU A 149 5.24 -6.31 8.73
CA LEU A 149 5.00 -4.96 9.24
C LEU A 149 4.58 -5.04 10.70
N ARG A 150 5.22 -4.20 11.52
CA ARG A 150 4.86 -4.02 12.92
C ARG A 150 4.65 -2.54 13.25
N TYR A 151 3.48 -2.23 13.75
CA TYR A 151 3.11 -0.94 14.32
C TYR A 151 3.49 -0.92 15.80
N ASP A 152 4.28 0.06 16.22
CA ASP A 152 4.61 0.26 17.62
C ASP A 152 4.72 1.75 17.93
N ALA A 153 3.95 2.23 18.91
CA ALA A 153 3.94 3.62 19.36
C ALA A 153 3.83 4.69 18.24
N GLY A 154 3.12 4.37 17.15
CA GLY A 154 2.95 5.28 16.00
C GLY A 154 4.06 5.23 14.95
N ALA A 155 4.99 4.27 15.05
CA ALA A 155 6.00 3.98 14.03
C ALA A 155 5.75 2.61 13.39
N ILE A 156 6.11 2.47 12.11
CA ILE A 156 6.11 1.18 11.41
C ILE A 156 7.54 0.67 11.34
N THR A 157 7.75 -0.55 11.81
CA THR A 157 8.95 -1.34 11.50
C THR A 157 8.59 -2.30 10.39
N LEU A 158 9.35 -2.28 9.30
CA LEU A 158 9.21 -3.21 8.19
C LEU A 158 10.44 -4.10 8.14
N THR A 159 10.21 -5.39 7.97
CA THR A 159 11.25 -6.37 7.65
C THR A 159 10.83 -7.11 6.40
N SER A 160 11.61 -7.01 5.33
CA SER A 160 11.42 -7.80 4.12
C SER A 160 12.21 -9.10 4.19
N THR A 161 11.59 -10.21 3.78
CA THR A 161 12.27 -11.50 3.60
C THR A 161 12.07 -11.96 2.16
N ALA A 162 13.16 -12.11 1.40
CA ALA A 162 13.13 -12.76 0.11
C ALA A 162 12.76 -14.23 0.29
N MET A 163 11.76 -14.69 -0.46
CA MET A 163 11.33 -16.08 -0.45
C MET A 163 12.10 -16.82 -1.55
N VAL A 164 12.87 -17.84 -1.17
CA VAL A 164 13.57 -18.70 -2.13
C VAL A 164 12.63 -19.86 -2.45
N ASP A 165 12.22 -19.97 -3.72
CA ASP A 165 11.52 -21.15 -4.25
C ASP A 165 12.46 -22.38 -4.35
#